data_AF-A0AA44Z699-F1
#
_entry.id   AF-A0AA44Z699-F1
#
_cell.length_a   1.000
_cell.length_b   1.000
_cell.length_c   1.000
_cell.angle_alpha   90.00
_cell.angle_beta   90.00
_cell.angle_gamma   90.00
#
_symmetry.space_group_name_H-M   'P 1'
#
loop_
_entity.id
_entity.type
_entity.pdbx_description
1 polymer ?
#
loop_
_entity_poly.entity_id
_entity_poly.type
_entity_poly.pdbx_seq_one_letter_code
_entity_poly.pdbx_strand_id
1 'polypeptide(L)'
;MSDKASRRGSDKRQKTVIKTLRFTPDEIEEIEQKAKAVGQSVSAYIRNAAMNRKMISLIDDSFMTELLRLGRLQKHLFVEGKRVGDKEYSTVLVAITELSTTLRNKLMSND
;
A
#
# COMPACT_ATOMS: atom_id res chain seq x y z
N MET A 1 -35.02 -15.48 13.22
CA MET A 1 -33.78 -14.67 13.19
C MET A 1 -32.69 -15.51 13.84
N SER A 2 -31.73 -16.04 13.07
CA SER A 2 -30.64 -16.85 13.62
C SER A 2 -29.37 -16.01 13.53
N ASP A 3 -28.86 -15.62 14.69
CA ASP A 3 -27.54 -15.03 14.88
C ASP A 3 -26.48 -15.93 14.22
N LYS A 4 -26.06 -15.55 13.02
CA LYS A 4 -24.79 -16.05 12.47
C LYS A 4 -23.70 -15.23 13.13
N ALA A 5 -23.16 -15.74 14.23
CA ALA A 5 -21.89 -15.32 14.78
C ALA A 5 -20.86 -15.23 13.65
N SER A 6 -20.49 -13.99 13.29
CA SER A 6 -19.53 -13.68 12.24
C SER A 6 -18.15 -14.20 12.65
N ARG A 7 -17.82 -15.42 12.24
CA ARG A 7 -16.51 -16.03 12.44
C ARG A 7 -15.42 -15.14 11.80
N ARG A 8 -14.70 -14.37 12.62
CA ARG A 8 -13.47 -13.66 12.24
C ARG A 8 -12.32 -14.66 12.05
N GLY A 9 -12.42 -15.50 11.02
CA GLY A 9 -11.29 -16.27 10.53
C GLY A 9 -10.44 -15.41 9.58
N SER A 10 -9.13 -15.68 9.53
CA SER A 10 -8.21 -15.15 8.50
C SER A 10 -8.87 -15.19 7.12
N ASP A 11 -8.66 -14.14 6.33
CA ASP A 11 -9.30 -13.90 5.03
C ASP A 11 -9.17 -15.10 4.05
N LYS A 12 -8.13 -15.93 4.22
CA LYS A 12 -7.93 -17.21 3.51
C LYS A 12 -9.05 -18.23 3.75
N ARG A 13 -9.68 -18.24 4.93
CA ARG A 13 -10.74 -19.21 5.32
C ARG A 13 -12.14 -18.78 4.91
N GLN A 14 -12.33 -17.55 4.43
CA GLN A 14 -13.64 -17.05 3.98
C GLN A 14 -13.88 -17.26 2.47
N LYS A 15 -12.80 -17.36 1.67
CA LYS A 15 -12.86 -17.53 0.21
C LYS A 15 -12.89 -19.02 -0.15
N THR A 16 -14.04 -19.67 -0.01
CA THR A 16 -14.20 -21.13 -0.18
C THR A 16 -14.62 -21.57 -1.58
N VAL A 17 -15.15 -20.65 -2.40
CA VAL A 17 -15.63 -20.97 -3.76
C VAL A 17 -14.51 -20.79 -4.78
N ILE A 18 -14.19 -21.86 -5.50
CA ILE A 18 -13.20 -21.87 -6.59
C ILE A 18 -13.94 -21.77 -7.93
N LYS A 19 -13.49 -20.87 -8.79
CA LYS A 19 -13.95 -20.75 -10.18
C LYS A 19 -12.73 -20.79 -11.10
N THR A 20 -12.76 -21.72 -12.05
CA THR A 20 -11.69 -21.90 -13.03
C THR A 20 -11.98 -21.05 -14.26
N LEU A 21 -10.98 -20.32 -14.75
CA LEU A 21 -11.02 -19.50 -15.95
C LEU A 21 -10.03 -20.07 -16.98
N ARG A 22 -10.33 -19.92 -18.27
CA ARG A 22 -9.41 -20.22 -19.37
C ARG A 22 -8.91 -18.90 -19.93
N PHE A 23 -7.61 -18.83 -20.20
CA PHE A 23 -6.95 -17.68 -20.80
C PHE A 23 -6.14 -18.14 -22.00
N THR A 24 -5.97 -17.26 -22.97
CA THR A 24 -4.87 -17.39 -23.94
C THR A 24 -3.53 -17.04 -23.28
N PRO A 25 -2.39 -17.43 -23.87
CA PRO A 25 -1.07 -17.04 -23.36
C PRO A 25 -0.89 -15.52 -23.25
N ASP A 26 -1.39 -14.76 -24.23
CA ASP A 26 -1.24 -13.30 -24.26
C ASP A 26 -2.10 -12.63 -23.17
N GLU A 27 -3.33 -13.13 -22.95
CA GLU A 27 -4.22 -12.61 -21.91
C GLU A 27 -3.63 -12.78 -20.51
N ILE A 28 -3.05 -13.95 -20.22
CA ILE A 28 -2.50 -14.20 -18.88
C ILE A 28 -1.21 -13.39 -18.65
N GLU A 29 -0.38 -13.21 -19.67
CA GLU A 29 0.83 -12.39 -19.57
C GLU A 29 0.47 -10.93 -19.25
N GLU A 30 -0.52 -10.36 -19.94
CA GLU A 30 -0.99 -9.00 -19.68
C GLU A 30 -1.53 -8.84 -18.25
N ILE A 31 -2.31 -9.84 -17.78
CA ILE A 31 -2.85 -9.84 -16.41
C ILE A 31 -1.72 -9.97 -15.38
N GLU A 32 -0.71 -10.79 -15.63
CA GLU A 32 0.44 -10.96 -14.74
C GLU A 32 1.26 -9.67 -14.60
N GLN A 33 1.51 -8.99 -15.71
CA GLN A 33 2.19 -7.69 -15.71
C GLN A 33 1.40 -6.65 -14.90
N LYS A 34 0.09 -6.55 -15.13
CA LYS A 34 -0.79 -5.64 -14.38
C LYS A 34 -0.89 -6.00 -12.90
N ALA A 35 -0.97 -7.28 -12.57
CA ALA A 35 -1.00 -7.76 -11.19
C ALA A 35 0.32 -7.44 -10.47
N LYS A 36 1.46 -7.61 -11.14
CA LYS A 36 2.79 -7.26 -10.63
C LYS A 36 2.94 -5.77 -10.37
N ALA A 37 2.44 -4.92 -11.27
CA ALA A 37 2.47 -3.46 -11.11
C ALA A 37 1.72 -2.99 -9.85
N VAL A 38 0.63 -3.68 -9.49
CA VAL A 38 -0.17 -3.41 -8.27
C VAL A 38 0.38 -4.18 -7.05
N GLY A 39 1.35 -5.08 -7.23
CA GLY A 39 1.89 -5.92 -6.16
C GLY A 39 0.89 -6.93 -5.60
N GLN A 40 -0.02 -7.44 -6.43
CA GLN A 40 -1.02 -8.43 -6.06
C GLN A 40 -0.79 -9.76 -6.78
N SER A 41 -1.21 -10.87 -6.17
CA SER A 41 -1.33 -12.15 -6.92
C SER A 41 -2.37 -11.99 -8.03
N VAL A 42 -2.21 -12.69 -9.16
CA VAL A 42 -3.16 -12.71 -10.29
C VAL A 42 -4.60 -12.92 -9.82
N SER A 43 -4.83 -13.89 -8.94
CA SER A 43 -6.19 -14.17 -8.42
C SER A 43 -6.78 -13.01 -7.61
N ALA A 44 -5.94 -12.27 -6.88
CA ALA A 44 -6.37 -11.10 -6.11
C ALA A 44 -6.66 -9.92 -7.04
N TYR A 45 -5.79 -9.71 -8.03
CA TYR A 45 -5.96 -8.70 -9.07
C TYR A 45 -7.29 -8.88 -9.81
N ILE A 46 -7.55 -10.07 -10.37
CA ILE A 46 -8.80 -10.36 -11.10
C ILE A 46 -10.03 -10.14 -10.22
N ARG A 47 -10.01 -10.63 -8.97
CA ARG A 47 -11.14 -10.43 -8.04
C ARG A 47 -11.37 -8.95 -7.71
N ASN A 48 -10.30 -8.19 -7.50
CA ASN A 48 -10.40 -6.78 -7.16
C ASN A 48 -10.88 -5.94 -8.35
N ALA A 49 -10.37 -6.23 -9.55
CA ALA A 49 -10.82 -5.62 -10.80
C ALA A 49 -12.31 -5.90 -11.05
N ALA A 50 -12.74 -7.16 -10.94
CA ALA A 50 -14.14 -7.55 -11.12
C ALA A 50 -15.10 -6.93 -10.09
N MET A 51 -14.60 -6.63 -8.89
CA MET A 51 -15.38 -6.00 -7.80
C MET A 51 -15.23 -4.47 -7.76
N ASN A 52 -14.55 -3.87 -8.74
CA ASN A 52 -14.26 -2.45 -8.83
C ASN A 52 -13.62 -1.87 -7.54
N ARG A 53 -12.81 -2.68 -6.86
CA ARG A 53 -12.09 -2.26 -5.65
C ARG A 53 -10.88 -1.43 -6.06
N LYS A 54 -10.65 -0.30 -5.38
CA LYS A 54 -9.45 0.51 -5.60
C LYS A 54 -8.21 -0.37 -5.44
N MET A 55 -7.50 -0.55 -6.54
CA MET A 55 -6.22 -1.25 -6.58
C MET A 55 -5.15 -0.26 -6.17
N ILE A 56 -4.70 -0.38 -4.92
CA ILE A 56 -3.65 0.48 -4.37
C ILE A 56 -2.33 -0.04 -4.94
N SER A 57 -1.65 0.79 -5.74
CA SER A 57 -0.28 0.55 -6.17
C SER A 57 0.60 0.27 -4.94
N LEU A 58 1.49 -0.71 -5.06
CA LEU A 58 2.46 -1.02 -4.01
C LEU A 58 3.35 0.21 -3.83
N ILE A 59 3.12 0.98 -2.77
CA ILE A 59 4.07 1.99 -2.33
C ILE A 59 5.36 1.23 -2.02
N ASP A 60 6.47 1.71 -2.57
CA ASP A 60 7.79 1.12 -2.39
C ASP A 60 8.08 0.92 -0.89
N ASP A 61 8.43 -0.31 -0.49
CA ASP A 61 8.71 -0.64 0.91
C ASP A 61 9.85 0.23 1.48
N SER A 62 10.77 0.67 0.62
CA SER A 62 11.83 1.61 1.00
C SER A 62 11.27 2.98 1.43
N PHE A 63 10.23 3.46 0.73
CA PHE A 63 9.57 4.72 1.04
C PHE A 63 8.87 4.66 2.40
N MET A 64 8.12 3.58 2.63
CA MET A 64 7.43 3.37 3.90
C MET A 64 8.42 3.26 5.07
N THR A 65 9.54 2.58 4.85
CA THR A 65 10.61 2.46 5.86
C THR A 65 11.19 3.82 6.22
N GLU A 66 11.48 4.66 5.23
CA GLU A 66 12.04 5.99 5.46
C GLU A 66 11.03 6.94 6.13
N LEU A 67 9.77 6.92 5.73
CA LEU A 67 8.71 7.70 6.37
C LEU A 67 8.55 7.31 7.86
N LEU A 68 8.59 6.01 8.16
CA LEU A 68 8.54 5.52 9.55
C LEU A 68 9.78 5.96 10.34
N ARG A 69 10.97 5.94 9.73
CA ARG A 69 12.22 6.40 10.36
C ARG A 69 12.13 7.89 10.71
N LEU A 70 11.71 8.73 9.78
CA LEU A 70 11.54 10.18 9.98
C LEU A 70 10.46 10.48 11.02
N GLY A 71 9.32 9.79 10.97
CA GLY A 71 8.26 9.96 11.97
C GLY A 71 8.68 9.56 13.39
N ARG A 72 9.47 8.48 13.55
CA ARG A 72 10.06 8.10 14.84
C ARG A 72 11.02 9.18 15.35
N LEU A 73 11.86 9.72 14.47
CA LEU A 73 12.80 10.78 14.82
C LEU A 73 12.07 12.07 15.22
N GLN A 74 11.05 12.47 14.47
CA GLN A 74 10.20 13.62 14.83
C GLN A 74 9.57 13.43 16.21
N LYS A 75 9.01 12.24 16.48
CA LYS A 75 8.41 11.92 17.79
C LYS A 75 9.46 12.00 18.89
N HIS A 76 10.65 11.45 18.68
CA HIS A 76 11.73 11.49 19.65
C HIS A 76 12.13 12.93 19.99
N LEU A 77 12.41 13.76 18.99
CA LEU A 77 12.76 15.17 19.18
C LEU A 77 11.63 15.95 19.87
N PHE A 78 10.37 15.65 19.55
CA PHE A 78 9.23 16.27 20.23
C PHE A 78 9.18 15.94 21.73
N VAL A 79 9.46 14.68 22.09
CA VAL A 79 9.53 14.21 23.48
C VAL A 79 10.70 14.85 24.23
N GLU A 80 11.81 15.12 23.56
CA GLU A 80 12.94 15.89 24.10
C GLU A 80 12.65 17.39 24.30
N GLY A 81 11.44 17.85 23.94
CA GLY A 81 11.03 19.24 24.07
C GLY A 81 11.34 20.11 22.86
N LYS A 82 11.97 19.56 21.81
CA LYS A 82 12.26 20.30 20.58
C LYS A 82 10.98 20.63 19.81
N ARG A 83 10.97 21.78 19.15
CA ARG A 83 9.85 22.35 18.40
C ARG A 83 10.36 22.89 17.06
N VAL A 84 9.46 23.51 16.29
CA VAL A 84 9.77 24.08 14.97
C VAL A 84 10.93 25.09 14.99
N GLY A 85 11.14 25.78 16.11
CA GLY A 85 12.29 26.69 16.26
C GLY A 85 13.65 25.99 16.30
N ASP A 86 13.70 24.70 16.61
CA ASP A 86 14.94 23.94 16.71
C ASP A 86 15.36 23.41 15.35
N LYS A 87 16.64 23.63 15.00
CA LYS A 87 17.22 23.23 13.72
C LYS A 87 16.96 21.75 13.42
N GLU A 88 17.22 20.88 14.39
CA GLU A 88 17.07 19.43 14.22
C GLU A 88 15.62 19.01 13.95
N TYR A 89 14.65 19.59 14.65
CA TYR A 89 13.24 19.29 14.45
C TYR A 89 12.77 19.80 13.08
N SER A 90 13.17 21.02 12.72
CA SER A 90 12.88 21.60 11.41
C SER A 90 13.47 20.79 10.25
N THR A 91 14.70 20.28 10.39
CA THR A 91 15.30 19.40 9.37
C THR A 91 14.47 18.15 9.12
N VAL A 92 13.93 17.53 10.19
CA VAL A 92 13.07 16.35 10.03
C VAL A 92 11.76 16.69 9.32
N LEU A 93 11.15 17.84 9.62
CA LEU A 93 9.92 18.28 8.92
C LEU A 93 10.17 18.56 7.43
N VAL A 94 11.31 19.16 7.09
CA VAL A 94 11.72 19.39 5.70
C VAL A 94 11.90 18.04 5.00
N ALA A 95 12.61 17.10 5.60
CA ALA A 95 12.81 15.76 5.03
C ALA A 95 11.49 15.01 4.80
N ILE A 96 10.52 15.10 5.71
CA ILE A 96 9.18 14.52 5.53
C ILE A 96 8.46 15.17 4.33
N THR A 97 8.61 16.47 4.16
CA THR A 97 7.99 17.24 3.07
C THR A 97 8.60 16.87 1.72
N GLU A 98 9.93 16.79 1.65
CA GLU A 98 10.68 16.37 0.45
C GLU A 98 10.33 14.93 0.06
N LEU A 99 10.26 14.03 1.04
CA LEU A 99 9.86 12.65 0.83
C LEU A 99 8.42 12.58 0.28
N SER A 100 7.49 13.33 0.88
CA SER A 100 6.10 13.39 0.41
C SER A 100 5.98 13.96 -1.02
N THR A 101 6.80 14.95 -1.36
CA THR A 101 6.85 15.53 -2.72
C THR A 101 7.39 14.53 -3.73
N THR A 102 8.45 13.80 -3.37
CA THR A 102 9.01 12.73 -4.19
C THR A 102 7.98 11.63 -4.47
N LEU A 103 7.22 11.22 -3.45
CA LEU A 103 6.13 10.25 -3.63
C LEU A 103 5.07 10.77 -4.58
N ARG A 104 4.62 12.02 -4.37
CA ARG A 104 3.62 12.65 -5.23
C ARG A 104 4.06 12.62 -6.68
N ASN A 105 5.31 12.99 -6.97
CA ASN A 105 5.85 12.96 -8.33
C ASN A 105 5.89 11.53 -8.88
N LYS A 106 6.39 10.56 -8.11
CA LYS A 106 6.43 9.14 -8.52
C LYS A 106 5.04 8.56 -8.82
N LEU A 107 4.02 8.98 -8.06
CA LEU A 107 2.64 8.57 -8.29
C LEU A 107 2.03 9.27 -9.52
N MET A 108 2.31 10.57 -9.72
CA MET A 108 1.78 11.34 -10.86
C MET A 108 2.49 11.03 -12.19
N SER A 109 3.72 10.51 -12.15
CA SER A 109 4.46 10.07 -13.35
C SER A 109 4.14 8.64 -13.79
N ASN A 110 3.33 7.91 -13.01
CA ASN A 110 2.88 6.55 -13.32
C ASN A 110 1.45 6.51 -13.90
N ASP A 111 0.86 7.67 -14.21
CA ASP A 111 -0.34 7.84 -15.05
C ASP A 111 0.05 8.09 -16.51
#